data_AF-A0A238GW50-F1
#
_entry.id   AF-A0A238GW50-F1
#
_cell.length_a   1.000
_cell.length_b   1.000
_cell.length_c   1.000
_cell.angle_alpha   90.00
_cell.angle_beta   90.00
_cell.angle_gamma   90.00
#
_symmetry.space_group_name_H-M   'P 1'
#
loop_
_entity.id
_entity.type
_entity.pdbx_description
1 polymer ?
#
loop_
_entity_poly.entity_id
_entity_poly.type
_entity_poly.pdbx_seq_one_letter_code
_entity_poly.pdbx_strand_id
1 'polypeptide(L)'
;MNAQELIKKSALIEKTLKEQGLQEKVKPFISDNAVITTEELEKTLKEMQAKDRDLKVGIIGRVKAGKSSLLNALIFEGVEILPKAATPMTASLTILKYANTLSAEVEFYSPKDIAELKNEHERYVREFNRIVEEEVKGQKEKQSLANRAKEGLAKGVGKLINRNKNTEAAPKENILSDEEIVERAERIAKNELEKDTKLVSSHDQYEKIKKSGLLNTENLDPRIQANSLQDLNQKLLQFVGANGKYMPSLKRCEFL
;
A
#
# COMPACT_ATOMS: atom_id res chain seq x y z
N MET A 1 7.73 27.70 27.36
CA MET A 1 6.87 28.49 28.26
C MET A 1 5.43 28.03 28.03
N ASN A 2 4.74 27.54 29.06
CA ASN A 2 3.40 26.92 28.94
C ASN A 2 2.31 28.00 28.82
N ALA A 3 1.26 27.78 28.02
CA ALA A 3 0.14 28.71 27.85
C ALA A 3 -0.52 29.09 29.19
N GLN A 4 -0.66 28.14 30.12
CA GLN A 4 -1.17 28.42 31.47
C GLN A 4 -0.26 29.32 32.31
N GLU A 5 1.05 29.25 32.07
CA GLU A 5 2.04 30.08 32.75
C GLU A 5 1.99 31.52 32.25
N LEU A 6 1.75 31.72 30.94
CA LEU A 6 1.57 33.02 30.32
C LEU A 6 0.29 33.72 30.84
N ILE A 7 -0.83 32.99 30.92
CA ILE A 7 -2.10 33.51 31.45
C ILE A 7 -1.95 33.91 32.93
N LYS A 8 -1.28 33.09 33.74
CA LYS A 8 -1.01 33.41 35.16
C LYS A 8 -0.17 34.67 35.34
N LYS A 9 0.85 34.86 34.49
CA LYS A 9 1.69 36.07 34.52
C LYS A 9 0.90 37.32 34.08
N SER A 10 0.07 37.20 33.05
CA SER A 10 -0.83 38.28 32.61
C SER A 10 -1.81 38.71 33.70
N ALA A 11 -2.49 37.74 34.33
CA ALA A 11 -3.41 37.99 35.43
C ALA A 11 -2.74 38.65 36.64
N LEU A 12 -1.50 38.26 36.94
CA LEU A 12 -0.72 38.86 38.03
C LEU A 12 -0.41 40.33 37.74
N ILE A 13 -0.01 40.65 36.51
CA ILE A 13 0.28 42.03 36.08
C ILE A 13 -0.98 42.90 36.18
N GLU A 14 -2.12 42.45 35.65
CA GLU A 14 -3.38 43.19 35.74
C GLU A 14 -3.83 43.41 37.19
N LYS A 15 -3.68 42.38 38.04
CA LYS A 15 -3.98 42.48 39.47
C LYS A 15 -3.10 43.51 40.17
N THR A 16 -1.78 43.48 39.94
CA THR A 16 -0.84 44.44 40.54
C THR A 16 -1.10 45.88 40.06
N LEU A 17 -1.45 46.07 38.79
CA LEU A 17 -1.81 47.38 38.25
C LEU A 17 -3.08 47.96 38.90
N LYS A 18 -4.04 47.09 39.22
CA LYS A 18 -5.28 47.46 39.94
C LYS A 18 -5.01 47.79 41.41
N GLU A 19 -4.22 46.97 42.10
CA GLU A 19 -3.89 47.16 43.53
C GLU A 19 -3.05 48.42 43.77
N GLN A 20 -2.18 48.78 42.84
CA GLN A 20 -1.33 49.98 42.91
C GLN A 20 -2.03 51.25 42.38
N GLY A 21 -3.28 51.16 41.91
CA GLY A 21 -4.01 52.30 41.36
C GLY A 21 -3.40 52.91 40.09
N LEU A 22 -2.59 52.14 39.36
CA LEU A 22 -1.81 52.62 38.20
C LEU A 22 -2.59 52.62 36.89
N GLN A 23 -3.87 52.22 36.89
CA GLN A 23 -4.65 51.98 35.68
C GLN A 23 -4.66 53.18 34.71
N GLU A 24 -4.83 54.41 35.21
CA GLU A 24 -4.81 55.62 34.37
C GLU A 24 -3.43 55.93 33.78
N LYS A 25 -2.34 55.60 34.50
CA LYS A 25 -0.96 55.85 34.04
C LYS A 25 -0.52 54.85 32.97
N VAL A 26 -1.09 53.65 32.97
CA VAL A 26 -0.71 52.57 32.04
C VAL A 26 -1.59 52.53 30.79
N LYS A 27 -2.72 53.25 30.77
CA LYS A 27 -3.58 53.39 29.57
C LYS A 27 -2.83 53.78 28.29
N PRO A 28 -1.93 54.79 28.28
CA PRO A 28 -1.16 55.14 27.09
C PRO A 28 -0.22 54.01 26.65
N PHE A 29 0.41 53.32 27.60
CA PHE A 29 1.27 52.18 27.31
C PHE A 29 0.51 50.98 26.74
N ILE A 30 -0.71 50.72 27.23
CA ILE A 30 -1.58 49.66 26.72
C ILE A 30 -2.02 49.97 25.28
N SER A 31 -2.40 51.22 24.99
CA SER A 31 -2.79 51.63 23.65
C SER A 31 -1.63 51.57 22.65
N ASP A 32 -0.44 52.04 23.05
CA ASP A 32 0.71 52.15 22.15
C ASP A 32 1.32 50.79 21.79
N ASN A 33 1.20 49.81 22.67
CA ASN A 33 1.77 48.46 22.48
C ASN A 33 0.72 47.39 22.17
N ALA A 34 -0.54 47.79 21.96
CA ALA A 34 -1.67 46.89 21.72
C ALA A 34 -1.74 45.74 22.74
N VAL A 35 -1.51 46.05 24.02
CA VAL A 35 -1.51 45.05 25.09
C VAL A 35 -2.92 44.53 25.28
N ILE A 36 -3.14 43.25 24.94
CA ILE A 36 -4.42 42.59 25.10
C ILE A 36 -4.71 42.26 26.57
N THR A 37 -5.98 42.22 26.92
CA THR A 37 -6.42 41.82 28.26
C THR A 37 -6.16 40.32 28.50
N THR A 38 -6.06 39.90 29.76
CA THR A 38 -5.94 38.47 30.09
C THR A 38 -7.10 37.65 29.50
N GLU A 39 -8.31 38.22 29.46
CA GLU A 39 -9.48 37.58 28.86
C GLU A 39 -9.34 37.40 27.34
N GLU A 40 -8.86 38.43 26.63
CA GLU A 40 -8.59 38.35 25.18
C GLU A 40 -7.41 37.45 24.86
N LEU A 41 -6.38 37.42 25.72
CA LEU A 41 -5.25 36.50 25.61
C LEU A 41 -5.72 35.06 25.77
N GLU A 42 -6.54 34.78 26.79
CA GLU A 42 -7.11 33.45 27.02
C GLU A 42 -8.02 33.04 25.85
N LYS A 43 -8.85 33.96 25.35
CA LYS A 43 -9.69 33.72 24.17
C LYS A 43 -8.85 33.46 22.92
N THR A 44 -7.83 34.26 22.67
CA THR A 44 -6.95 34.11 21.50
C THR A 44 -6.16 32.80 21.58
N LEU A 45 -5.62 32.45 22.74
CA LEU A 45 -4.94 31.17 22.94
C LEU A 45 -5.89 29.97 22.77
N LYS A 46 -7.11 30.08 23.28
CA LYS A 46 -8.16 29.07 23.05
C LYS A 46 -8.56 28.99 21.58
N GLU A 47 -8.71 30.10 20.87
CA GLU A 47 -9.01 30.13 19.43
C GLU A 47 -7.85 29.61 18.57
N MET A 48 -6.60 29.85 18.98
CA MET A 48 -5.41 29.28 18.37
C MET A 48 -5.29 27.77 18.61
N GLN A 49 -5.73 27.28 19.79
CA GLN A 49 -5.80 25.87 20.10
C GLN A 49 -6.99 25.16 19.44
N ALA A 50 -8.13 25.84 19.29
CA ALA A 50 -9.39 25.28 18.80
C ALA A 50 -9.48 25.18 17.28
N LYS A 51 -8.52 25.72 16.53
CA LYS A 51 -8.41 25.44 15.09
C LYS A 51 -7.49 24.24 14.93
N ASP A 52 -8.11 23.06 14.78
CA ASP A 52 -7.56 21.84 14.19
C ASP A 52 -6.77 22.15 12.91
N ARG A 53 -5.53 22.62 13.07
CA ARG A 53 -4.55 22.66 12.01
C ARG A 53 -3.91 21.28 11.95
N ASP A 54 -4.72 20.26 11.71
CA ASP A 54 -4.26 18.93 11.34
C ASP A 54 -3.58 19.06 9.98
N LEU A 55 -2.28 19.32 9.98
CA LEU A 55 -1.48 19.31 8.78
C LEU A 55 -1.34 17.86 8.30
N LYS A 56 -2.18 17.50 7.32
CA LYS A 56 -2.11 16.20 6.66
C LYS A 56 -1.16 16.29 5.47
N VAL A 57 -0.02 15.60 5.55
CA VAL A 57 0.95 15.50 4.46
C VAL A 57 0.84 14.11 3.84
N GLY A 58 0.45 14.04 2.57
CA GLY A 58 0.44 12.81 1.80
C GLY A 58 1.76 12.62 1.05
N ILE A 59 2.46 11.51 1.31
CA ILE A 59 3.71 11.18 0.60
C ILE A 59 3.44 10.00 -0.35
N ILE A 60 3.45 10.28 -1.65
CA ILE A 60 3.20 9.31 -2.71
C ILE A 60 4.43 9.16 -3.62
N GLY A 61 4.56 8.02 -4.28
CA GLY A 61 5.64 7.77 -5.25
C GLY A 61 5.86 6.30 -5.52
N ARG A 62 6.66 5.98 -6.55
CA ARG A 62 6.97 4.60 -6.96
C ARG A 62 7.58 3.78 -5.80
N VAL A 63 7.39 2.46 -5.83
CA VAL A 63 8.05 1.55 -4.89
C VAL A 63 9.57 1.72 -5.03
N LYS A 64 10.32 1.65 -3.92
CA LYS A 64 11.78 1.85 -3.86
C LYS A 64 12.28 3.26 -4.20
N ALA A 65 11.41 4.27 -4.29
CA ALA A 65 11.81 5.66 -4.48
C ALA A 65 12.41 6.35 -3.23
N GLY A 66 12.70 5.59 -2.15
CA GLY A 66 13.30 6.13 -0.93
C GLY A 66 12.35 6.86 0.03
N LYS A 67 11.02 6.77 -0.14
CA LYS A 67 10.02 7.46 0.70
C LYS A 67 10.18 7.18 2.20
N SER A 68 10.26 5.90 2.57
CA SER A 68 10.45 5.50 3.98
C SER A 68 11.81 5.94 4.53
N SER A 69 12.85 5.94 3.69
CA SER A 69 14.18 6.42 4.06
C SER A 69 14.19 7.92 4.33
N LEU A 70 13.48 8.70 3.50
CA LEU A 70 13.29 10.14 3.71
C LEU A 70 12.52 10.42 5.01
N LEU A 71 11.44 9.69 5.27
CA LEU A 71 10.66 9.82 6.50
C LEU A 71 11.48 9.48 7.75
N ASN A 72 12.29 8.41 7.71
CA ASN A 72 13.19 8.06 8.80
C ASN A 72 14.22 9.16 9.09
N ALA A 73 14.75 9.80 8.04
CA ALA A 73 15.70 10.91 8.21
C ALA A 73 15.03 12.18 8.78
N LEU A 74 13.82 12.50 8.34
CA LEU A 74 13.13 13.74 8.73
C LEU A 74 12.43 13.67 10.09
N ILE A 75 11.82 12.54 10.43
CA ILE A 75 10.93 12.41 11.60
C ILE A 75 11.60 11.64 12.74
N PHE A 76 12.43 10.65 12.40
CA PHE A 76 13.02 9.74 13.39
C PHE A 76 14.52 9.97 13.59
N GLU A 77 15.04 11.15 13.25
CA GLU A 77 16.46 11.53 13.40
C GLU A 77 17.43 10.50 12.76
N GLY A 78 17.00 9.84 11.69
CA GLY A 78 17.77 8.81 11.00
C GLY A 78 17.60 7.39 11.55
N VAL A 79 16.82 7.19 12.61
CA VAL A 79 16.49 5.87 13.16
C VAL A 79 15.54 5.13 12.21
N GLU A 80 15.86 3.89 11.89
CA GLU A 80 15.13 3.08 10.91
C GLU A 80 13.87 2.43 11.49
N ILE A 81 12.85 3.25 11.78
CA ILE A 81 11.58 2.77 12.36
C ILE A 81 10.64 2.27 11.26
N LEU A 82 10.51 3.02 10.18
CA LEU A 82 9.74 2.56 9.03
C LEU A 82 10.56 1.51 8.28
N PRO A 83 9.97 0.35 7.95
CA PRO A 83 10.69 -0.69 7.24
C PRO A 83 11.21 -0.15 5.90
N LYS A 84 12.53 -0.27 5.69
CA LYS A 84 13.19 0.06 4.41
C LYS A 84 12.85 -0.90 3.27
N ALA A 85 12.21 -2.04 3.59
CA ALA A 85 12.13 -3.21 2.73
C ALA A 85 11.60 -2.88 1.33
N ALA A 86 12.45 -3.17 0.34
CA ALA A 86 12.20 -3.06 -1.08
C ALA A 86 11.37 -4.24 -1.62
N THR A 87 10.46 -4.77 -0.80
CA THR A 87 9.50 -5.82 -1.21
C THR A 87 8.31 -5.15 -1.88
N PRO A 88 7.87 -5.56 -3.10
CA PRO A 88 6.79 -4.95 -3.86
C PRO A 88 5.40 -5.28 -3.27
N MET A 89 5.24 -5.11 -1.97
CA MET A 89 4.04 -5.44 -1.20
C MET A 89 3.72 -4.37 -0.14
N THR A 90 4.55 -3.33 -0.02
CA THR A 90 4.30 -2.15 0.82
C THR A 90 3.15 -1.33 0.27
N ALA A 91 1.92 -1.78 0.48
CA ALA A 91 0.69 -1.05 0.21
C ALA A 91 -0.19 -0.87 1.45
N SER A 92 0.21 -1.37 2.63
CA SER A 92 -0.48 -1.03 3.88
C SER A 92 -0.27 0.45 4.15
N LEU A 93 -1.37 1.21 4.16
CA LEU A 93 -1.36 2.64 4.45
C LEU A 93 -0.65 2.85 5.79
N THR A 94 0.44 3.61 5.77
CA THR A 94 1.19 3.98 6.97
C THR A 94 0.81 5.39 7.35
N ILE A 95 0.22 5.55 8.53
CA ILE A 95 -0.17 6.86 9.05
C ILE A 95 0.79 7.20 10.18
N LEU A 96 1.40 8.39 10.14
CA LEU A 96 2.18 8.93 11.24
C LEU A 96 1.37 10.06 11.87
N LYS A 97 1.08 9.95 13.16
CA LYS A 97 0.43 10.98 13.97
C LYS A 97 1.34 11.35 15.13
N TYR A 98 1.16 12.55 15.64
CA TYR A 98 1.80 12.97 16.88
C TYR A 98 0.99 12.45 18.07
N ALA A 99 1.63 11.75 19.00
CA ALA A 99 1.09 11.48 20.33
C ALA A 99 2.12 11.79 21.43
N ASN A 100 1.63 11.94 22.66
CA ASN A 100 2.49 12.13 23.84
C ASN A 100 3.21 10.84 24.27
N THR A 101 2.79 9.69 23.74
CA THR A 101 3.31 8.36 24.09
C THR A 101 3.52 7.55 22.81
N LEU A 102 4.70 6.95 22.68
CA LEU A 102 5.07 6.11 21.53
C LEU A 102 4.20 4.86 21.46
N SER A 103 3.42 4.76 20.39
CA SER A 103 2.57 3.61 20.14
C SER A 103 2.32 3.37 18.66
N ALA A 104 1.77 2.22 18.33
CA ALA A 104 1.26 1.92 17.00
C ALA A 104 -0.07 1.17 17.11
N GLU A 105 -0.91 1.34 16.11
CA GLU A 105 -2.16 0.63 15.95
C GLU A 105 -2.17 -0.11 14.61
N VAL A 106 -2.47 -1.40 14.64
CA VAL A 106 -2.54 -2.26 13.45
C VAL A 106 -4.00 -2.61 13.15
N GLU A 107 -4.42 -2.42 11.90
CA GLU A 107 -5.73 -2.85 11.41
C GLU A 107 -5.53 -4.14 10.60
N PHE A 108 -6.18 -5.23 10.99
CA PHE A 108 -6.21 -6.46 10.20
C PHE A 108 -7.41 -6.49 9.26
N TYR A 109 -7.33 -7.33 8.23
CA TYR A 109 -8.49 -7.65 7.42
C TYR A 109 -9.58 -8.32 8.27
N SER A 110 -10.80 -7.82 8.15
CA SER A 110 -12.00 -8.45 8.73
C SER A 110 -12.37 -9.73 7.96
N PRO A 111 -13.17 -10.65 8.53
CA PRO A 111 -13.66 -11.81 7.79
C PRO A 111 -14.40 -11.44 6.51
N LYS A 112 -15.08 -10.28 6.50
CA LYS A 112 -15.72 -9.73 5.31
C LYS A 112 -14.69 -9.35 4.24
N ASP A 113 -13.63 -8.64 4.63
CA ASP A 113 -12.54 -8.30 3.70
C ASP A 113 -11.90 -9.56 3.10
N ILE A 114 -11.68 -10.59 3.94
CA ILE A 114 -11.14 -11.90 3.50
C ILE A 114 -12.08 -12.59 2.51
N ALA A 115 -13.40 -12.55 2.77
CA ALA A 115 -14.39 -13.13 1.87
C ALA A 115 -14.44 -12.40 0.51
N GLU A 116 -14.31 -11.08 0.50
CA GLU A 116 -14.21 -10.30 -0.74
C GLU A 116 -12.94 -10.65 -1.53
N LEU A 117 -11.78 -10.70 -0.85
CA LEU A 117 -10.51 -11.13 -1.44
C LEU A 117 -10.60 -12.56 -2.03
N LYS A 118 -11.26 -13.48 -1.31
CA LYS A 118 -11.50 -14.85 -1.78
C LYS A 118 -12.34 -14.88 -3.05
N ASN A 119 -13.42 -14.12 -3.11
CA ASN A 119 -14.30 -14.08 -4.27
C ASN A 119 -13.57 -13.52 -5.52
N GLU A 120 -12.77 -12.46 -5.35
CA GLU A 120 -11.95 -11.92 -6.44
C GLU A 120 -10.83 -12.91 -6.85
N HIS A 121 -10.22 -13.62 -5.91
CA HIS A 121 -9.27 -14.69 -6.21
C HIS A 121 -9.92 -15.82 -7.03
N GLU A 122 -11.11 -16.29 -6.65
CA GLU A 122 -11.85 -17.31 -7.42
C GLU A 122 -12.27 -16.80 -8.80
N ARG A 123 -12.57 -15.51 -8.92
CA ARG A 123 -12.82 -14.87 -10.22
C ARG A 123 -11.56 -14.85 -11.09
N TYR A 124 -10.41 -14.49 -10.52
CA TYR A 124 -9.13 -14.52 -11.23
C TYR A 124 -8.83 -15.94 -11.75
N VAL A 125 -8.94 -16.95 -10.90
CA VAL A 125 -8.66 -18.35 -11.28
C VAL A 125 -9.59 -18.83 -12.39
N ARG A 126 -10.89 -18.50 -12.31
CA ARG A 126 -11.86 -18.85 -13.35
C ARG A 126 -11.52 -18.20 -14.69
N GLU A 127 -11.23 -16.90 -14.68
CA GLU A 127 -10.92 -16.17 -15.91
C GLU A 127 -9.57 -16.60 -16.50
N PHE A 128 -8.58 -16.85 -15.66
CA PHE A 128 -7.29 -17.41 -16.06
C PHE A 128 -7.47 -18.73 -16.80
N ASN A 129 -8.19 -19.68 -16.19
CA ASN A 129 -8.44 -20.98 -16.81
C ASN A 129 -9.25 -20.86 -18.10
N ARG A 130 -10.26 -19.97 -18.15
CA ARG A 130 -11.05 -19.71 -19.36
C ARG A 130 -10.17 -19.26 -20.53
N ILE A 131 -9.30 -18.27 -20.30
CA ILE A 131 -8.39 -17.75 -21.34
C ILE A 131 -7.39 -18.84 -21.77
N VAL A 132 -6.84 -19.59 -20.82
CA VAL A 132 -5.91 -20.69 -21.13
C VAL A 132 -6.60 -21.75 -21.98
N GLU A 133 -7.80 -22.19 -21.63
CA GLU A 133 -8.56 -23.20 -22.38
C GLU A 133 -8.91 -22.71 -23.79
N GLU A 134 -9.36 -21.45 -23.93
CA GLU A 134 -9.68 -20.83 -25.22
C GLU A 134 -8.42 -20.74 -26.12
N GLU A 135 -7.28 -20.32 -25.58
CA GLU A 135 -6.01 -20.21 -26.32
C GLU A 135 -5.45 -21.58 -26.71
N VAL A 136 -5.47 -22.56 -25.79
CA VAL A 136 -5.02 -23.93 -26.08
C VAL A 136 -5.87 -24.55 -27.18
N LYS A 137 -7.20 -24.44 -27.08
CA LYS A 137 -8.12 -24.96 -28.10
C LYS A 137 -7.89 -24.29 -29.45
N GLY A 138 -7.77 -22.96 -29.48
CA GLY A 138 -7.49 -22.19 -30.70
C GLY A 138 -6.15 -22.57 -31.35
N GLN A 139 -5.10 -22.81 -30.57
CA GLN A 139 -3.81 -23.26 -31.10
C GLN A 139 -3.85 -24.69 -31.64
N LYS A 140 -4.51 -25.61 -30.93
CA LYS A 140 -4.68 -27.00 -31.40
C LYS A 140 -5.51 -27.08 -32.68
N GLU A 141 -6.58 -26.28 -32.80
CA GLU A 141 -7.38 -26.18 -34.03
C GLU A 141 -6.54 -25.65 -35.20
N LYS A 142 -5.77 -24.57 -35.01
CA LYS A 142 -4.85 -24.03 -36.04
C LYS A 142 -3.83 -25.06 -36.51
N GLN A 143 -3.21 -25.80 -35.58
CA GLN A 143 -2.26 -26.87 -35.94
C GLN A 143 -2.96 -28.01 -36.72
N SER A 144 -4.17 -28.40 -36.31
CA SER A 144 -4.93 -29.47 -36.98
C SER A 144 -5.33 -29.09 -38.42
N LEU A 145 -5.70 -27.83 -38.66
CA LEU A 145 -6.03 -27.30 -39.98
C LEU A 145 -4.79 -27.23 -40.88
N ALA A 146 -3.66 -26.77 -40.34
CA ALA A 146 -2.38 -26.76 -41.05
C ALA A 146 -1.94 -28.17 -41.46
N ASN A 147 -2.11 -29.17 -40.59
CA ASN A 147 -1.80 -30.57 -40.88
C ASN A 147 -2.71 -31.15 -41.96
N ARG A 148 -4.03 -30.87 -41.93
CA ARG A 148 -4.98 -31.29 -42.98
C ARG A 148 -4.69 -30.64 -44.34
N ALA A 149 -4.31 -29.36 -44.36
CA ALA A 149 -3.91 -28.67 -45.59
C ALA A 149 -2.64 -29.30 -46.20
N LYS A 150 -1.66 -29.69 -45.38
CA LYS A 150 -0.46 -30.42 -45.81
C LYS A 150 -0.81 -31.80 -46.39
N GLU A 151 -1.71 -32.56 -45.75
CA GLU A 151 -2.15 -33.86 -46.29
C GLU A 151 -2.93 -33.74 -47.60
N GLY A 152 -3.80 -32.74 -47.73
CA GLY A 152 -4.54 -32.46 -48.96
C GLY A 152 -3.61 -32.07 -50.11
N LEU A 153 -2.61 -31.21 -49.84
CA LEU A 153 -1.60 -30.82 -50.81
C LEU A 153 -0.68 -31.99 -51.19
N ALA A 154 -0.23 -32.80 -50.22
CA ALA A 154 0.60 -33.98 -50.48
C ALA A 154 -0.14 -35.05 -51.31
N LYS A 155 -1.44 -35.26 -51.08
CA LYS A 155 -2.27 -36.18 -51.88
C LYS A 155 -2.56 -35.65 -53.29
N GLY A 156 -2.73 -34.34 -53.46
CA GLY A 156 -2.92 -33.71 -54.77
C GLY A 156 -1.65 -33.64 -55.61
N VAL A 157 -0.52 -33.33 -54.97
CA VAL A 157 0.81 -33.21 -55.60
C VAL A 157 1.45 -34.58 -55.83
N GLY A 158 1.23 -35.56 -54.94
CA GLY A 158 1.73 -36.93 -55.07
C GLY A 158 1.15 -37.69 -56.27
N LYS A 159 0.04 -37.22 -56.85
CA LYS A 159 -0.51 -37.77 -58.11
C LYS A 159 0.09 -37.11 -59.37
N LEU A 160 0.67 -35.92 -59.25
CA LEU A 160 1.23 -35.15 -60.37
C LEU A 160 2.77 -35.19 -60.46
N ILE A 161 3.47 -35.47 -59.35
CA ILE A 161 4.94 -35.48 -59.29
C ILE A 161 5.45 -36.92 -59.17
N ASN A 162 5.37 -37.68 -60.26
CA ASN A 162 6.19 -38.88 -60.45
C ASN A 162 7.29 -38.67 -61.51
N ARG A 163 7.73 -37.42 -61.72
CA ARG A 163 8.90 -37.08 -62.54
C ARG A 163 9.61 -35.88 -61.94
N ASN A 164 10.93 -36.03 -61.80
CA ASN A 164 11.94 -35.10 -61.31
C ASN A 164 12.08 -34.87 -59.80
N LYS A 165 13.14 -35.50 -59.27
CA LYS A 165 13.83 -35.16 -58.02
C LYS A 165 14.51 -33.79 -58.16
N ASN A 166 14.68 -33.17 -56.98
CA ASN A 166 15.27 -31.86 -56.66
C ASN A 166 14.23 -30.75 -56.60
N THR A 167 13.96 -30.21 -55.41
CA THR A 167 14.42 -28.88 -54.95
C THR A 167 13.89 -28.63 -53.52
N GLU A 168 14.78 -28.12 -52.67
CA GLU A 168 14.59 -27.27 -51.48
C GLU A 168 13.52 -27.64 -50.42
N ALA A 169 14.03 -27.92 -49.22
CA ALA A 169 13.26 -28.10 -48.00
C ALA A 169 12.39 -26.86 -47.71
N ALA A 170 11.08 -27.03 -47.83
CA ALA A 170 10.10 -26.08 -47.35
C ALA A 170 10.37 -25.71 -45.86
N PRO A 171 10.10 -24.47 -45.44
CA PRO A 171 10.38 -24.03 -44.08
C PRO A 171 9.56 -24.91 -43.11
N LYS A 172 10.26 -25.62 -42.22
CA LYS A 172 9.65 -26.33 -41.10
C LYS A 172 9.07 -25.27 -40.17
N GLU A 173 7.80 -24.90 -40.36
CA GLU A 173 7.04 -24.24 -39.30
C GLU A 173 7.04 -25.19 -38.09
N ASN A 174 7.67 -24.74 -37.00
CA ASN A 174 7.80 -25.47 -35.75
C ASN A 174 6.40 -25.84 -35.24
N ILE A 175 6.07 -27.13 -35.27
CA ILE A 175 4.90 -27.67 -34.56
C ILE A 175 5.25 -27.54 -33.08
N LEU A 176 4.59 -26.63 -32.37
CA LEU A 176 4.76 -26.45 -30.94
C LEU A 176 4.29 -27.72 -30.22
N SER A 177 5.02 -28.15 -29.20
CA SER A 177 4.58 -29.24 -28.32
C SER A 177 3.34 -28.84 -27.53
N ASP A 178 2.60 -29.83 -27.00
CA ASP A 178 1.45 -29.56 -26.14
C ASP A 178 1.84 -28.72 -24.90
N GLU A 179 3.05 -28.91 -24.38
CA GLU A 179 3.60 -28.15 -23.25
C GLU A 179 3.87 -26.69 -23.63
N GLU A 180 4.45 -26.45 -24.81
CA GLU A 180 4.73 -25.09 -25.30
C GLU A 180 3.45 -24.30 -25.60
N ILE A 181 2.40 -24.98 -26.07
CA ILE A 181 1.07 -24.39 -26.29
C ILE A 181 0.49 -23.91 -24.95
N VAL A 182 0.54 -24.75 -23.92
CA VAL A 182 0.05 -24.41 -22.58
C VAL A 182 0.86 -23.26 -21.98
N GLU A 183 2.19 -23.31 -22.02
CA GLU A 183 3.02 -22.23 -21.47
C GLU A 183 2.74 -20.88 -22.16
N ARG A 184 2.53 -20.90 -23.48
CA ARG A 184 2.17 -19.71 -24.24
C ARG A 184 0.78 -19.20 -23.86
N ALA A 185 -0.20 -20.10 -23.71
CA ALA A 185 -1.56 -19.75 -23.29
C ALA A 185 -1.58 -19.14 -21.89
N GLU A 186 -0.83 -19.71 -20.94
CA GLU A 186 -0.67 -19.15 -19.59
C GLU A 186 -0.04 -17.76 -19.61
N ARG A 187 0.96 -17.52 -20.47
CA ARG A 187 1.59 -16.20 -20.61
C ARG A 187 0.60 -15.16 -21.16
N ILE A 188 -0.22 -15.55 -22.13
CA ILE A 188 -1.27 -14.68 -22.68
C ILE A 188 -2.31 -14.37 -21.60
N ALA A 189 -2.78 -15.38 -20.87
CA ALA A 189 -3.74 -15.21 -19.78
C ALA A 189 -3.19 -14.29 -18.68
N LYS A 190 -1.93 -14.44 -18.28
CA LYS A 190 -1.27 -13.52 -17.33
C LYS A 190 -1.27 -12.09 -17.85
N ASN A 191 -0.81 -11.86 -19.08
CA ASN A 191 -0.74 -10.53 -19.68
C ASN A 191 -2.11 -9.86 -19.83
N GLU A 192 -3.16 -10.64 -20.12
CA GLU A 192 -4.52 -10.13 -20.25
C GLU A 192 -5.07 -9.72 -18.88
N LEU A 193 -4.89 -10.56 -17.87
CA LEU A 193 -5.35 -10.28 -16.50
C LEU A 193 -4.54 -9.18 -15.80
N GLU A 194 -3.27 -8.98 -16.17
CA GLU A 194 -2.43 -7.88 -15.66
C GLU A 194 -3.03 -6.49 -15.92
N LYS A 195 -3.92 -6.36 -16.92
CA LYS A 195 -4.67 -5.13 -17.18
C LYS A 195 -5.62 -4.77 -16.03
N ASP A 196 -6.14 -5.76 -15.31
CA ASP A 196 -6.93 -5.55 -14.09
C ASP A 196 -6.01 -5.63 -12.86
N THR A 197 -5.36 -4.51 -12.57
CA THR A 197 -4.43 -4.39 -11.44
C THR A 197 -5.11 -4.71 -10.11
N LYS A 198 -6.42 -4.43 -9.96
CA LYS A 198 -7.16 -4.71 -8.73
C LYS A 198 -7.35 -6.22 -8.56
N LEU A 199 -7.76 -6.90 -9.61
CA LEU A 199 -8.00 -8.35 -9.60
C LEU A 199 -6.70 -9.12 -9.28
N VAL A 200 -5.59 -8.76 -9.94
CA VAL A 200 -4.26 -9.35 -9.68
C VAL A 200 -3.83 -9.08 -8.24
N SER A 201 -3.98 -7.84 -7.76
CA SER A 201 -3.61 -7.50 -6.38
C SER A 201 -4.43 -8.28 -5.36
N SER A 202 -5.73 -8.45 -5.58
CA SER A 202 -6.62 -9.22 -4.69
C SER A 202 -6.25 -10.70 -4.67
N HIS A 203 -6.00 -11.28 -5.85
CA HIS A 203 -5.53 -12.65 -5.99
C HIS A 203 -4.23 -12.89 -5.20
N ASP A 204 -3.24 -12.03 -5.42
CA ASP A 204 -1.92 -12.14 -4.78
C ASP A 204 -1.99 -11.94 -3.27
N GLN A 205 -2.86 -11.04 -2.80
CA GLN A 205 -3.07 -10.82 -1.38
C GLN A 205 -3.71 -12.05 -0.73
N TYR A 206 -4.76 -12.60 -1.34
CA TYR A 206 -5.46 -13.78 -0.82
C TYR A 206 -4.55 -15.01 -0.76
N GLU A 207 -3.76 -15.27 -1.81
CA GLU A 207 -2.80 -16.38 -1.84
C GLU A 207 -1.79 -16.31 -0.68
N LYS A 208 -1.36 -15.10 -0.29
CA LYS A 208 -0.41 -14.92 0.81
C LYS A 208 -1.07 -15.12 2.17
N ILE A 209 -2.29 -14.63 2.36
CA ILE A 209 -3.08 -14.87 3.58
C ILE A 209 -3.36 -16.37 3.73
N LYS A 210 -3.70 -17.04 2.63
CA LYS A 210 -3.92 -18.49 2.61
C LYS A 210 -2.65 -19.26 2.99
N LYS A 211 -1.49 -18.86 2.45
CA LYS A 211 -0.18 -19.46 2.78
C LYS A 211 0.26 -19.21 4.23
N SER A 212 -0.11 -18.07 4.83
CA SER A 212 0.25 -17.76 6.22
C SER A 212 -0.62 -18.52 7.24
N GLY A 213 -1.79 -19.01 6.84
CA GLY A 213 -2.75 -19.67 7.73
C GLY A 213 -3.45 -18.72 8.71
N LEU A 214 -3.24 -17.40 8.58
CA LEU A 214 -3.79 -16.38 9.47
C LEU A 214 -5.10 -15.81 8.94
N LEU A 215 -6.13 -16.66 8.89
CA LEU A 215 -7.46 -16.28 8.41
C LEU A 215 -8.31 -15.58 9.48
N ASN A 216 -7.99 -15.77 10.77
CA ASN A 216 -8.70 -15.17 11.89
C ASN A 216 -7.73 -14.37 12.78
N THR A 217 -7.85 -13.05 12.73
CA THR A 217 -7.04 -12.10 13.51
C THR A 217 -7.88 -11.26 14.48
N GLU A 218 -9.18 -11.56 14.64
CA GLU A 218 -10.13 -10.75 15.43
C GLU A 218 -9.76 -10.61 16.92
N ASN A 219 -9.04 -11.59 17.48
CA ASN A 219 -8.65 -11.61 18.88
C ASN A 219 -7.25 -11.00 19.14
N LEU A 220 -6.57 -10.48 18.12
CA LEU A 220 -5.27 -9.85 18.30
C LEU A 220 -5.47 -8.42 18.79
N ASP A 221 -4.73 -8.04 19.84
CA ASP A 221 -4.68 -6.66 20.28
C ASP A 221 -4.07 -5.81 19.16
N PRO A 222 -4.80 -4.83 18.61
CA PRO A 222 -4.29 -3.97 17.56
C PRO A 222 -3.29 -2.95 18.10
N ARG A 223 -3.20 -2.73 19.43
CA ARG A 223 -2.38 -1.68 20.02
C ARG A 223 -1.03 -2.20 20.45
N ILE A 224 0.00 -1.45 20.07
CA ILE A 224 1.40 -1.73 20.39
C ILE A 224 1.93 -0.52 21.14
N GLN A 225 2.17 -0.66 22.43
CA GLN A 225 2.82 0.38 23.24
C GLN A 225 4.32 0.14 23.32
N ALA A 226 5.11 1.21 23.29
CA ALA A 226 6.55 1.14 23.41
C ALA A 226 7.12 2.26 24.27
N ASN A 227 8.20 1.95 24.99
CA ASN A 227 8.89 2.92 25.85
C ASN A 227 10.05 3.63 25.13
N SER A 228 10.41 3.15 23.94
CA SER A 228 11.46 3.71 23.09
C SER A 228 11.23 3.39 21.62
N LEU A 229 11.90 4.11 20.73
CA LEU A 229 11.84 3.88 19.28
C LEU A 229 12.37 2.48 18.91
N GLN A 230 13.40 1.99 19.60
CA GLN A 230 13.95 0.64 19.38
C GLN A 230 12.95 -0.45 19.80
N ASP A 231 12.30 -0.29 20.95
CA ASP A 231 11.26 -1.21 21.44
C ASP A 231 10.07 -1.25 20.48
N LEU A 232 9.64 -0.08 19.98
CA LEU A 232 8.58 0.02 18.99
C LEU A 232 8.95 -0.74 17.70
N ASN A 233 10.16 -0.52 17.17
CA ASN A 233 10.63 -1.19 15.97
C ASN A 233 10.65 -2.72 16.14
N GLN A 234 11.20 -3.22 17.24
CA GLN A 234 11.22 -4.66 17.52
C GLN A 234 9.82 -5.28 17.57
N LYS A 235 8.87 -4.62 18.24
CA LYS A 235 7.48 -5.08 18.32
C LYS A 235 6.77 -5.04 16.97
N LEU A 236 7.15 -4.10 16.10
CA LEU A 236 6.56 -3.92 14.77
C LEU A 236 7.08 -4.92 13.72
N LEU A 237 8.27 -5.51 13.90
CA LEU A 237 8.86 -6.44 12.93
C LEU A 237 7.91 -7.60 12.56
N GLN A 238 7.09 -8.08 13.49
CA GLN A 238 6.12 -9.16 13.23
C GLN A 238 4.92 -8.71 12.38
N PHE A 239 4.66 -7.41 12.26
CA PHE A 239 3.53 -6.83 11.52
C PHE A 239 3.97 -6.22 10.18
N VAL A 240 5.07 -5.45 10.18
CA VAL A 240 5.52 -4.68 9.00
C VAL A 240 6.85 -5.16 8.43
N GLY A 241 7.51 -6.13 9.06
CA GLY A 241 8.76 -6.71 8.57
C GLY A 241 8.56 -7.59 7.34
N ALA A 242 9.61 -7.77 6.54
CA ALA A 242 9.58 -8.59 5.33
C ALA A 242 9.16 -10.05 5.58
N ASN A 243 9.53 -10.58 6.75
CA ASN A 243 9.15 -11.91 7.23
C ASN A 243 8.16 -11.83 8.41
N GLY A 244 7.43 -10.72 8.52
CA GLY A 244 6.48 -10.50 9.61
C GLY A 244 5.35 -11.53 9.58
N LYS A 245 5.15 -12.24 10.69
CA LYS A 245 4.10 -13.25 10.84
C LYS A 245 2.73 -12.74 10.37
N TYR A 246 2.35 -11.54 10.80
CA TYR A 246 1.01 -10.99 10.58
C TYR A 246 0.91 -10.10 9.34
N MET A 247 2.02 -9.85 8.64
CA MET A 247 2.07 -8.95 7.48
C MET A 247 1.05 -9.31 6.39
N PRO A 248 0.84 -10.60 6.01
CA PRO A 248 -0.14 -10.95 4.99
C PRO A 248 -1.58 -10.56 5.35
N SER A 249 -1.92 -10.53 6.64
CA SER A 249 -3.28 -10.23 7.10
C SER A 249 -3.46 -8.76 7.54
N LEU A 250 -2.40 -7.94 7.41
CA LEU A 250 -2.38 -6.54 7.85
C LEU A 250 -2.89 -5.59 6.77
N LYS A 251 -3.92 -4.81 7.10
CA LYS A 251 -4.56 -3.82 6.22
C LYS A 251 -3.94 -2.42 6.38
N ARG A 252 -3.66 -2.01 7.62
CA ARG A 252 -3.12 -0.67 7.94
C ARG A 252 -2.22 -0.72 9.16
N CYS A 253 -1.23 0.18 9.20
CA CYS A 253 -0.45 0.45 10.41
C CYS A 253 -0.43 1.96 10.65
N GLU A 254 -0.81 2.37 11.85
CA GLU A 254 -0.78 3.74 12.31
C GLU A 254 0.26 3.86 13.42
N PHE A 255 1.14 4.86 13.35
CA PHE A 255 2.15 5.17 14.34
C PHE A 255 1.74 6.46 15.05
N LEU A 256 1.81 6.45 16.37
CA LEU A 256 1.36 7.49 17.30
C LEU A 256 2.52 7.92 18.19
#